data_AF-A0A2H0RUJ8-F1
#
_entry.id   AF-A0A2H0RUJ8-F1
#
_cell.length_a   1.000
_cell.length_b   1.000
_cell.length_c   1.000
_cell.angle_alpha   90.00
_cell.angle_beta   90.00
_cell.angle_gamma   90.00
#
_symmetry.space_group_name_H-M   'P 1'
#
loop_
_entity.id
_entity.type
_entity.pdbx_description
1 polymer ?
#
loop_
_entity_poly.entity_id
_entity_poly.type
_entity_poly.pdbx_seq_one_letter_code
_entity_poly.pdbx_strand_id
1 'polypeptide(L)'
;MPSIVLHDDQVGMYLDAEVRALTSDEERTIDKLGLPARTAIEIHYKSDSLVCYCTGLIVPFPNRVMLEGVEATLRAASLIDKDMQAGGFVDRGRDKVLRTFLVRSNTYKESLLYNSHMSRALRSVYRGLPMPRSIWVVEFGYLDEWEGQVAPENLLVHGEFIFDSTSADVYRACLAVHMPSSVTAYDVTLPTRHPKRYHISNDTQGYPTYVCHSGRP
;
A
#
# COMPACT_ATOMS: atom_id res chain seq x y z
N MET A 1 -22.04 -6.51 0.69
CA MET A 1 -21.45 -5.18 0.42
C MET A 1 -20.81 -4.69 1.70
N PRO A 2 -19.70 -3.92 1.67
CA PRO A 2 -19.14 -3.35 2.89
C PRO A 2 -20.06 -2.22 3.38
N SER A 3 -20.88 -2.50 4.39
CA SER A 3 -21.60 -1.47 5.16
C SER A 3 -20.65 -0.82 6.16
N ILE A 4 -20.74 0.50 6.30
CA ILE A 4 -20.04 1.23 7.36
C ILE A 4 -21.08 1.52 8.43
N VAL A 5 -21.13 0.67 9.46
CA VAL A 5 -22.02 0.89 10.59
C VAL A 5 -21.39 1.93 11.51
N LEU A 6 -21.95 3.14 11.53
CA LEU A 6 -21.58 4.19 12.47
C LEU A 6 -22.47 4.07 13.72
N HIS A 7 -21.90 3.59 14.83
CA HIS A 7 -22.56 3.64 16.13
C HIS A 7 -22.17 4.91 16.87
N ASP A 8 -23.16 5.76 17.17
CA ASP A 8 -23.05 6.77 18.23
C ASP A 8 -24.11 6.47 19.29
N ASP A 9 -23.65 5.89 20.39
CA ASP A 9 -24.43 5.26 21.43
C ASP A 9 -24.57 6.18 22.65
N GLN A 10 -25.35 7.28 22.55
CA GLN A 10 -25.94 7.90 23.76
C GLN A 10 -27.40 8.42 23.68
N VAL A 11 -28.10 8.42 22.52
CA VAL A 11 -29.52 8.86 22.47
C VAL A 11 -30.41 8.07 21.49
N GLY A 12 -30.03 6.85 21.10
CA GLY A 12 -30.95 5.93 20.40
C GLY A 12 -31.25 6.26 18.92
N MET A 13 -30.33 6.92 18.22
CA MET A 13 -30.38 6.99 16.75
C MET A 13 -29.58 5.84 16.14
N TYR A 14 -30.27 4.94 15.44
CA TYR A 14 -29.64 3.97 14.56
C TYR A 14 -29.54 4.60 13.16
N LEU A 15 -28.32 4.90 12.74
CA LEU A 15 -27.99 5.31 11.38
C LEU A 15 -27.24 4.15 10.73
N ASP A 16 -27.83 3.56 9.71
CA ASP A 16 -27.14 2.59 8.86
C ASP A 16 -26.64 3.31 7.61
N ALA A 17 -25.41 3.01 7.19
CA ALA A 17 -24.81 3.65 6.03
C ALA A 17 -24.15 2.62 5.12
N GLU A 18 -24.56 2.62 3.86
CA GLU A 18 -24.03 1.74 2.85
C GLU A 18 -23.28 2.51 1.78
N VAL A 19 -22.09 2.01 1.44
CA VAL A 19 -21.31 2.52 0.33
C VAL A 19 -21.79 1.80 -0.93
N ARG A 20 -22.29 2.55 -1.91
CA ARG A 20 -22.75 1.99 -3.18
C ARG A 20 -22.16 2.69 -4.40
N ALA A 21 -22.15 1.95 -5.51
CA ALA A 21 -21.82 2.51 -6.82
C ALA A 21 -22.88 3.53 -7.25
N LEU A 22 -22.43 4.52 -8.01
CA LEU A 22 -23.31 5.49 -8.65
C LEU A 22 -24.09 4.82 -9.78
N THR A 23 -25.35 5.17 -9.93
CA THR A 23 -26.12 4.86 -11.13
C THR A 23 -25.79 5.86 -12.24
N SER A 24 -26.05 5.51 -13.50
CA SER A 24 -25.73 6.39 -14.63
C SER A 24 -26.45 7.75 -14.59
N ASP A 25 -27.63 7.82 -13.98
CA ASP A 25 -28.36 9.08 -13.82
C ASP A 25 -27.75 9.96 -12.71
N GLU A 26 -27.21 9.35 -11.65
CA GLU A 26 -26.49 10.04 -10.58
C GLU A 26 -25.14 10.57 -11.08
N GLU A 27 -24.40 9.79 -11.87
CA GLU A 27 -23.16 10.21 -12.53
C GLU A 27 -23.40 11.45 -13.40
N ARG A 28 -24.42 11.41 -14.28
CA ARG A 28 -24.81 12.57 -15.10
C ARG A 28 -25.18 13.80 -14.27
N THR A 29 -25.79 13.60 -13.11
CA THR A 29 -26.18 14.69 -12.21
C THR A 29 -24.96 15.31 -11.54
N ILE A 30 -24.03 14.48 -11.06
CA ILE A 30 -22.75 14.88 -10.49
C ILE A 30 -21.91 15.67 -11.51
N ASP A 31 -21.84 15.19 -12.75
CA ASP A 31 -21.13 15.85 -13.85
C ASP A 31 -21.69 17.25 -14.13
N LYS A 32 -23.03 17.37 -14.19
CA LYS A 32 -23.71 18.67 -14.36
C LYS A 32 -23.43 19.64 -13.21
N LEU A 33 -23.26 19.11 -12.00
CA LEU A 33 -22.95 19.89 -10.80
C LEU A 33 -21.45 20.18 -10.66
N GLY A 34 -20.59 19.58 -11.49
CA GLY A 34 -19.14 19.74 -11.43
C GLY A 34 -18.51 19.17 -10.16
N LEU A 35 -19.13 18.17 -9.54
CA LEU A 35 -18.65 17.59 -8.29
C LEU A 35 -17.65 16.44 -8.56
N PRO A 36 -16.51 16.36 -7.87
CA PRO A 36 -15.50 15.32 -8.09
C PRO A 36 -15.83 13.99 -7.39
N ALA A 37 -17.12 13.67 -7.20
CA ALA A 37 -17.57 12.54 -6.39
C ALA A 37 -17.23 11.20 -7.04
N ARG A 38 -16.76 10.24 -6.24
CA ARG A 38 -16.40 8.88 -6.70
C ARG A 38 -17.29 7.79 -6.13
N THR A 39 -18.11 8.11 -5.14
CA THR A 39 -18.90 7.12 -4.39
C THR A 39 -20.11 7.78 -3.74
N ALA A 40 -21.23 7.06 -3.70
CA ALA A 40 -22.41 7.44 -2.94
C ALA A 40 -22.42 6.73 -1.59
N ILE A 41 -22.82 7.45 -0.56
CA ILE A 41 -23.16 6.91 0.74
C ILE A 41 -24.67 7.06 0.89
N GLU A 42 -25.36 5.93 1.02
CA GLU A 42 -26.78 5.93 1.33
C GLU A 42 -26.94 5.74 2.83
N ILE A 43 -27.57 6.73 3.47
CA ILE A 43 -27.80 6.77 4.90
C ILE A 43 -29.27 6.44 5.16
N HIS A 44 -29.53 5.35 5.87
CA HIS A 44 -30.87 4.92 6.24
C HIS A 44 -31.21 5.43 7.64
N TYR A 45 -32.36 6.11 7.75
CA TYR A 45 -32.92 6.56 9.01
C TYR A 45 -34.41 6.24 9.06
N LYS A 46 -34.78 5.24 9.88
CA LYS A 46 -36.14 4.69 9.95
C LYS A 46 -36.62 4.20 8.57
N SER A 47 -37.64 4.84 7.99
CA SER A 47 -38.19 4.53 6.67
C SER A 47 -37.60 5.37 5.54
N ASP A 48 -36.77 6.36 5.87
CA ASP A 48 -36.23 7.31 4.90
C ASP A 48 -34.78 6.95 4.57
N SER A 49 -34.38 7.17 3.32
CA SER A 49 -32.97 7.12 2.91
C SER A 49 -32.51 8.46 2.35
N LEU A 50 -31.29 8.84 2.73
CA LEU A 50 -30.61 10.03 2.24
C LEU A 50 -29.36 9.58 1.48
N VAL A 51 -29.32 9.91 0.18
CA VAL A 51 -28.14 9.66 -0.64
C VAL A 51 -27.23 10.89 -0.58
N CYS A 52 -26.01 10.69 -0.10
CA CYS A 52 -24.97 11.71 -0.03
C CYS A 52 -23.82 11.34 -0.97
N TYR A 53 -23.32 12.32 -1.72
CA TYR A 53 -22.15 12.13 -2.58
C TYR A 53 -20.89 12.53 -1.83
N CYS A 54 -19.99 11.57 -1.62
CA CYS A 54 -18.75 11.84 -0.90
C CYS A 54 -17.68 12.29 -1.89
N THR A 55 -17.17 13.51 -1.71
CA THR A 55 -15.97 14.00 -2.41
C THR A 55 -14.69 13.43 -1.80
N GLY A 56 -14.78 12.92 -0.56
CA GLY A 56 -13.72 12.18 0.12
C GLY A 56 -14.28 11.45 1.34
N LEU A 57 -13.68 10.30 1.66
CA LEU A 57 -13.94 9.57 2.88
C LEU A 57 -12.81 9.88 3.86
N ILE A 58 -13.10 10.56 4.97
CA ILE A 58 -12.13 10.72 6.05
C ILE A 58 -12.12 9.40 6.83
N VAL A 59 -11.24 8.49 6.43
CA VAL A 59 -10.98 7.30 7.24
C VAL A 59 -10.11 7.75 8.41
N PRO A 60 -10.58 7.67 9.67
CA PRO A 60 -9.73 8.00 10.80
C PRO A 60 -8.48 7.14 10.72
N PHE A 61 -7.31 7.79 10.74
CA PHE A 61 -6.05 7.06 10.75
C PHE A 61 -6.05 6.11 11.95
N PRO A 62 -5.58 4.86 11.79
CA PRO A 62 -5.35 3.99 12.92
C PRO A 62 -4.53 4.72 13.99
N ASN A 63 -4.91 4.55 15.26
CA ASN A 63 -4.17 5.14 16.36
C ASN A 63 -2.66 4.83 16.22
N ARG A 64 -1.82 5.86 16.47
CA ARG A 64 -0.34 5.79 16.47
C ARG A 64 0.33 5.70 15.09
N VAL A 65 -0.34 6.11 14.01
CA VAL A 65 0.35 6.45 12.76
C VAL A 65 1.05 7.79 12.95
N MET A 66 2.39 7.77 12.94
CA MET A 66 3.25 8.94 13.09
C MET A 66 3.88 9.35 11.75
N LEU A 67 4.19 8.37 10.89
CA LEU A 67 4.69 8.62 9.55
C LEU A 67 3.52 8.93 8.63
N GLU A 68 3.55 10.07 7.95
CA GLU A 68 2.53 10.39 6.95
C GLU A 68 2.76 9.67 5.61
N GLY A 69 1.68 9.41 4.87
CA GLY A 69 1.78 8.73 3.57
C GLY A 69 2.57 9.53 2.54
N VAL A 70 2.47 10.87 2.56
CA VAL A 70 3.28 11.74 1.69
C VAL A 70 4.77 11.58 1.99
N GLU A 71 5.15 11.52 3.27
CA GLU A 71 6.54 11.28 3.67
C GLU A 71 7.05 9.90 3.24
N ALA A 72 6.23 8.85 3.41
CA ALA A 72 6.56 7.51 2.93
C ALA A 72 6.82 7.51 1.40
N THR A 73 5.98 8.22 0.64
CA THR A 73 6.10 8.37 -0.82
C THR A 73 7.40 9.08 -1.21
N LEU A 74 7.68 10.24 -0.60
CA LEU A 74 8.88 11.03 -0.89
C LEU A 74 10.17 10.25 -0.57
N ARG A 75 10.13 9.39 0.46
CA ARG A 75 11.28 8.54 0.81
C ARG A 75 11.48 7.40 -0.19
N ALA A 76 10.41 6.74 -0.61
CA ALA A 76 10.50 5.74 -1.67
C ALA A 76 11.11 6.38 -2.93
N ALA A 77 10.64 7.56 -3.33
CA ALA A 77 11.22 8.33 -4.43
C ALA A 77 12.72 8.60 -4.22
N SER A 78 13.11 9.10 -3.04
CA SER A 78 14.53 9.36 -2.74
C SER A 78 15.39 8.09 -2.74
N LEU A 79 14.89 6.94 -2.28
CA LEU A 79 15.61 5.66 -2.30
C LEU A 79 15.79 5.17 -3.74
N ILE A 80 14.72 5.25 -4.54
CA ILE A 80 14.76 4.95 -5.96
C ILE A 80 15.84 5.78 -6.65
N ASP A 81 15.86 7.09 -6.41
CA ASP A 81 16.77 8.00 -7.10
C ASP A 81 18.22 7.90 -6.65
N LYS A 82 18.49 7.76 -5.34
CA LYS A 82 19.86 7.74 -4.80
C LYS A 82 20.51 6.37 -4.89
N ASP A 83 19.83 5.34 -4.42
CA ASP A 83 20.45 4.04 -4.18
C ASP A 83 20.22 3.07 -5.34
N MET A 84 19.07 3.17 -6.00
CA MET A 84 18.62 2.15 -6.95
C MET A 84 18.96 2.50 -8.41
N GLN A 85 18.94 3.79 -8.76
CA GLN A 85 19.48 4.25 -10.04
C GLN A 85 20.99 4.05 -10.15
N ALA A 86 21.73 4.13 -9.04
CA ALA A 86 23.16 3.86 -9.00
C ALA A 86 23.47 2.36 -9.19
N GLY A 87 22.62 1.49 -8.65
CA GLY A 87 22.77 0.03 -8.76
C GLY A 87 22.23 -0.60 -10.06
N GLY A 88 21.63 0.19 -10.96
CA GLY A 88 21.08 -0.32 -12.23
C GLY A 88 19.76 -1.10 -12.08
N PHE A 89 19.07 -0.97 -10.95
CA PHE A 89 17.81 -1.68 -10.69
C PHE A 89 16.57 -0.96 -11.25
N VAL A 90 16.72 0.28 -11.73
CA VAL A 90 15.64 1.15 -12.18
C VAL A 90 16.04 1.85 -13.48
N ASP A 91 15.12 1.87 -14.45
CA ASP A 91 15.32 2.52 -15.73
C ASP A 91 15.30 4.05 -15.58
N ARG A 92 16.37 4.71 -16.03
CA ARG A 92 16.54 6.17 -15.88
C ARG A 92 15.72 7.01 -16.88
N GLY A 93 15.30 6.42 -17.99
CA GLY A 93 14.60 7.12 -19.07
C GLY A 93 13.09 6.98 -19.06
N ARG A 94 12.53 6.35 -18.02
CA ARG A 94 11.10 6.06 -17.93
C ARG A 94 10.48 6.83 -16.78
N ASP A 95 9.33 7.43 -17.04
CA ASP A 95 8.54 8.10 -16.03
C ASP A 95 8.02 7.07 -15.02
N LYS A 96 8.05 7.44 -13.74
CA LYS A 96 7.79 6.54 -12.62
C LYS A 96 6.49 6.92 -11.94
N VAL A 97 5.75 5.92 -11.49
CA VAL A 97 4.54 6.13 -10.69
C VAL A 97 4.72 5.45 -9.34
N LEU A 98 4.31 6.16 -8.29
CA LEU A 98 4.30 5.68 -6.92
C LEU A 98 2.86 5.63 -6.42
N ARG A 99 2.46 4.48 -5.87
CA ARG A 99 1.19 4.30 -5.19
C ARG A 99 1.45 4.01 -3.72
N THR A 100 0.88 4.83 -2.86
CA THR A 100 1.07 4.71 -1.41
C THR A 100 -0.24 4.41 -0.72
N PHE A 101 -0.26 3.37 0.09
CA PHE A 101 -1.44 2.99 0.87
C PHE A 101 -1.05 2.48 2.25
N LEU A 102 -1.95 2.72 3.21
CA LEU A 102 -1.83 2.23 4.58
C LEU A 102 -2.61 0.93 4.70
N VAL A 103 -1.96 -0.12 5.19
CA VAL A 103 -2.59 -1.43 5.35
C VAL A 103 -2.23 -2.04 6.71
N ARG A 104 -3.12 -2.88 7.24
CA ARG A 104 -2.80 -3.71 8.41
C ARG A 104 -1.78 -4.77 8.01
N SER A 105 -0.71 -4.91 8.79
CA SER A 105 0.38 -5.85 8.45
C SER A 105 -0.10 -7.30 8.35
N ASN A 106 -1.06 -7.72 9.18
CA ASN A 106 -1.65 -9.07 9.07
C ASN A 106 -2.40 -9.28 7.76
N THR A 107 -3.25 -8.33 7.37
CA THR A 107 -3.99 -8.37 6.10
C THR A 107 -3.05 -8.38 4.91
N TYR A 108 -1.98 -7.58 4.98
CA TYR A 108 -0.92 -7.57 3.97
C TYR A 108 -0.20 -8.93 3.90
N LYS A 109 0.21 -9.51 5.04
CA LYS A 109 0.83 -10.85 5.06
C LYS A 109 -0.11 -11.93 4.52
N GLU A 110 -1.41 -11.85 4.80
CA GLU A 110 -2.42 -12.76 4.27
C GLU A 110 -2.58 -12.61 2.75
N SER A 111 -2.63 -11.37 2.22
CA SER A 111 -2.73 -11.16 0.77
C SER A 111 -1.52 -11.74 0.03
N LEU A 112 -0.32 -11.66 0.62
CA LEU A 112 0.87 -12.31 0.08
C LEU A 112 0.75 -13.84 0.04
N LEU A 113 0.05 -14.46 0.99
CA LEU A 113 -0.12 -15.92 1.02
C LEU A 113 -1.09 -16.42 -0.04
N TYR A 114 -2.21 -15.72 -0.23
CA TYR A 114 -3.34 -16.23 -1.01
C TYR A 114 -3.47 -15.61 -2.40
N ASN A 115 -3.07 -14.35 -2.57
CA ASN A 115 -3.41 -13.56 -3.75
C ASN A 115 -2.18 -13.04 -4.51
N SER A 116 -0.97 -13.46 -4.15
CA SER A 116 0.25 -13.01 -4.82
C SER A 116 0.88 -14.11 -5.66
N HIS A 117 1.36 -13.73 -6.85
CA HIS A 117 2.26 -14.54 -7.68
C HIS A 117 3.71 -14.52 -7.16
N MET A 118 3.91 -14.04 -5.94
CA MET A 118 5.21 -13.92 -5.29
C MET A 118 5.84 -15.29 -5.05
N SER A 119 7.17 -15.38 -5.17
CA SER A 119 7.89 -16.62 -4.86
C SER A 119 7.68 -17.03 -3.41
N ARG A 120 7.61 -18.36 -3.13
CA ARG A 120 7.52 -18.90 -1.75
C ARG A 120 8.62 -18.33 -0.86
N ALA A 121 9.78 -18.08 -1.48
CA ALA A 121 10.93 -17.50 -0.85
C ALA A 121 10.66 -16.09 -0.30
N LEU A 122 10.18 -15.19 -1.15
CA LEU A 122 9.88 -13.83 -0.74
C LEU A 122 8.74 -13.78 0.28
N ARG A 123 7.72 -14.64 0.12
CA ARG A 123 6.66 -14.81 1.14
C ARG A 123 7.25 -15.17 2.51
N SER A 124 8.28 -16.03 2.56
CA SER A 124 8.94 -16.40 3.80
C SER A 124 9.65 -15.22 4.46
N VAL A 125 10.31 -14.37 3.66
CA VAL A 125 10.97 -13.15 4.15
C VAL A 125 9.94 -12.20 4.77
N TYR A 126 8.86 -11.88 4.04
CA TYR A 126 7.82 -10.98 4.55
C TYR A 126 7.08 -11.55 5.77
N ARG A 127 6.83 -12.87 5.81
CA ARG A 127 6.22 -13.51 6.97
C ARG A 127 7.08 -13.36 8.21
N GLY A 128 8.39 -13.55 8.07
CA GLY A 128 9.36 -13.43 9.15
C GLY A 128 9.68 -12.00 9.58
N LEU A 129 9.35 -11.00 8.76
CA LEU A 129 9.61 -9.60 9.08
C LEU A 129 8.73 -9.12 10.24
N PRO A 130 9.28 -8.67 11.37
CA PRO A 130 8.50 -7.97 12.38
C PRO A 130 7.96 -6.67 11.79
N MET A 131 6.63 -6.53 11.80
CA MET A 131 5.92 -5.36 11.28
C MET A 131 5.00 -4.80 12.37
N PRO A 132 4.86 -3.48 12.50
CA PRO A 132 3.85 -2.85 13.34
C PRO A 132 2.42 -3.21 12.86
N ARG A 133 1.40 -2.85 13.64
CA ARG A 133 -0.01 -3.16 13.30
C ARG A 133 -0.43 -2.61 11.94
N SER A 134 0.04 -1.42 11.60
CA SER A 134 -0.20 -0.75 10.32
C SER A 134 1.14 -0.42 9.67
N ILE A 135 1.24 -0.60 8.36
CA ILE A 135 2.43 -0.31 7.57
C ILE A 135 2.03 0.56 6.39
N TRP A 136 2.94 1.44 5.98
CA TRP A 136 2.86 2.05 4.66
C TRP A 136 3.50 1.13 3.65
N VAL A 137 2.77 0.88 2.57
CA VAL A 137 3.29 0.21 1.39
C VAL A 137 3.33 1.23 0.27
N VAL A 138 4.49 1.36 -0.35
CA VAL A 138 4.68 2.18 -1.55
C VAL A 138 5.05 1.25 -2.70
N GLU A 139 4.14 1.09 -3.65
CA GLU A 139 4.37 0.36 -4.90
C GLU A 139 4.99 1.30 -5.93
N PHE A 140 5.92 0.77 -6.72
CA PHE A 140 6.60 1.47 -7.81
C PHE A 140 6.35 0.75 -9.14
N GLY A 141 6.06 1.52 -10.17
CA GLY A 141 6.03 1.07 -11.57
C GLY A 141 6.35 2.20 -12.53
N TYR A 142 6.19 1.95 -13.83
CA TYR A 142 6.43 2.93 -14.88
C TYR A 142 5.11 3.46 -15.47
N LEU A 143 5.09 4.75 -15.79
CA LEU A 143 3.90 5.46 -16.24
C LEU A 143 3.33 4.88 -17.54
N ASP A 144 4.19 4.56 -18.50
CA ASP A 144 3.84 3.97 -19.80
C ASP A 144 3.21 2.57 -19.70
N GLU A 145 3.46 1.84 -18.63
CA GLU A 145 2.81 0.54 -18.37
C GLU A 145 1.47 0.69 -17.65
N TRP A 146 1.27 1.82 -16.98
CA TRP A 146 0.06 2.12 -16.23
C TRP A 146 -0.96 2.84 -17.11
N GLU A 147 -0.48 3.71 -18.00
CA GLU A 147 -1.26 4.38 -19.03
C GLU A 147 -1.68 3.37 -20.10
N GLY A 148 -2.93 2.90 -20.03
CA GLY A 148 -3.48 1.94 -21.00
C GLY A 148 -4.15 0.74 -20.35
N GLN A 149 -4.03 0.59 -19.03
CA GLN A 149 -4.73 -0.46 -18.31
C GLN A 149 -6.07 0.03 -17.76
N VAL A 150 -7.14 -0.62 -18.22
CA VAL A 150 -8.53 -0.32 -17.82
C VAL A 150 -8.82 -0.77 -16.39
N ALA A 151 -8.02 -1.69 -15.85
CA ALA A 151 -8.25 -2.38 -14.60
C ALA A 151 -7.04 -2.24 -13.66
N PRO A 152 -7.17 -1.61 -12.47
CA PRO A 152 -6.07 -1.41 -11.52
C PRO A 152 -5.35 -2.68 -11.05
N GLU A 153 -6.02 -3.83 -11.13
CA GLU A 153 -5.51 -5.16 -10.79
C GLU A 153 -4.48 -5.72 -11.78
N ASN A 154 -4.42 -5.18 -13.00
CA ASN A 154 -3.47 -5.62 -14.01
C ASN A 154 -2.14 -4.84 -13.96
N LEU A 155 -2.06 -3.82 -13.08
CA LEU A 155 -0.94 -2.89 -13.05
C LEU A 155 0.34 -3.64 -12.65
N LEU A 156 1.37 -3.49 -13.48
CA LEU A 156 2.65 -4.12 -13.21
C LEU A 156 3.38 -3.35 -12.11
N VAL A 157 3.60 -4.03 -10.98
CA VAL A 157 4.40 -3.53 -9.86
C VAL A 157 5.83 -4.05 -10.03
N HIS A 158 6.77 -3.13 -10.23
CA HIS A 158 8.19 -3.44 -10.40
C HIS A 158 8.93 -3.52 -9.07
N GLY A 159 8.48 -2.74 -8.09
CA GLY A 159 9.09 -2.71 -6.78
C GLY A 159 8.11 -2.27 -5.71
N GLU A 160 8.51 -2.50 -4.47
CA GLU A 160 7.70 -2.22 -3.30
C GLU A 160 8.58 -1.81 -2.13
N PHE A 161 8.14 -0.79 -1.40
CA PHE A 161 8.78 -0.30 -0.19
C PHE A 161 7.81 -0.44 0.97
N ILE A 162 8.26 -1.02 2.06
CA ILE A 162 7.48 -1.15 3.29
C ILE A 162 8.08 -0.23 4.34
N PHE A 163 7.26 0.65 4.91
CA PHE A 163 7.64 1.53 6.00
C PHE A 163 6.79 1.30 7.25
N ASP A 164 7.43 1.43 8.40
CA ASP A 164 6.81 1.46 9.72
C ASP A 164 5.99 2.75 9.85
N SER A 165 4.66 2.60 9.94
CA SER A 165 3.77 3.75 10.09
C SER A 165 3.88 4.43 11.45
N THR A 166 4.47 3.76 12.45
CA THR A 166 4.58 4.25 13.83
C THR A 166 5.93 4.92 14.13
N SER A 167 6.89 4.84 13.19
CA SER A 167 8.20 5.45 13.38
C SER A 167 8.14 6.97 13.14
N ALA A 168 8.38 7.76 14.19
CA ALA A 168 8.65 9.19 14.06
C ALA A 168 10.04 9.47 13.45
N ASP A 169 10.99 8.54 13.62
CA ASP A 169 12.30 8.66 12.98
C ASP A 169 12.17 8.32 11.49
N VAL A 170 12.44 9.35 10.71
CA VAL A 170 12.34 9.37 9.26
C VAL A 170 13.28 8.33 8.61
N TYR A 171 14.49 8.19 9.12
CA TYR A 171 15.51 7.31 8.55
C TYR A 171 15.35 5.86 8.99
N ARG A 172 14.65 5.64 10.11
CA ARG A 172 14.33 4.31 10.66
C ARG A 172 12.91 3.85 10.30
N ALA A 173 12.25 4.45 9.33
CA ALA A 173 10.94 3.93 8.95
C ALA A 173 11.02 2.70 8.04
N CYS A 174 12.06 2.55 7.21
CA CYS A 174 12.08 1.48 6.19
C CYS A 174 12.23 0.08 6.80
N LEU A 175 11.26 -0.80 6.53
CA LEU A 175 11.20 -2.19 6.99
C LEU A 175 11.71 -3.14 5.90
N ALA A 176 11.33 -2.91 4.65
CA ALA A 176 11.76 -3.71 3.52
C ALA A 176 11.74 -2.91 2.22
N VAL A 177 12.61 -3.30 1.30
CA VAL A 177 12.61 -2.86 -0.08
C VAL A 177 12.70 -4.09 -0.96
N HIS A 178 11.76 -4.23 -1.89
CA HIS A 178 11.71 -5.27 -2.90
C HIS A 178 11.82 -4.63 -4.27
N MET A 179 12.76 -5.13 -5.05
CA MET A 179 13.03 -4.73 -6.43
C MET A 179 13.15 -5.98 -7.31
N PRO A 180 13.20 -5.82 -8.65
CA PRO A 180 13.48 -6.94 -9.52
C PRO A 180 14.75 -7.67 -9.06
N SER A 181 14.62 -8.96 -8.77
CA SER A 181 15.71 -9.87 -8.36
C SER A 181 16.34 -9.62 -6.97
N SER A 182 15.84 -8.68 -6.16
CA SER A 182 16.43 -8.43 -4.84
C SER A 182 15.45 -7.94 -3.79
N VAL A 183 15.68 -8.38 -2.55
CA VAL A 183 14.90 -7.95 -1.39
C VAL A 183 15.86 -7.60 -0.26
N THR A 184 15.75 -6.39 0.24
CA THR A 184 16.51 -5.94 1.41
C THR A 184 15.53 -5.73 2.55
N ALA A 185 15.68 -6.49 3.63
CA ALA A 185 14.87 -6.32 4.83
C ALA A 185 15.71 -5.75 5.97
N TYR A 186 15.13 -4.84 6.75
CA TYR A 186 15.80 -4.16 7.84
C TYR A 186 15.34 -4.75 9.16
N ASP A 187 16.31 -5.16 9.99
CA ASP A 187 16.00 -5.67 11.31
C ASP A 187 15.64 -4.51 12.26
N VAL A 188 14.36 -4.40 12.61
CA VAL A 188 13.86 -3.34 13.49
C VAL A 188 14.09 -3.60 14.98
N THR A 189 14.56 -4.80 15.34
CA THR A 189 14.80 -5.16 16.74
C THR A 189 16.16 -4.70 17.26
N LEU A 190 17.09 -4.37 16.36
CA LEU A 190 18.45 -3.98 16.73
C LEU A 190 18.57 -2.44 16.82
N PRO A 191 19.26 -1.90 17.85
CA PRO A 191 19.55 -0.47 17.96
C PRO A 191 20.30 0.08 16.75
N THR A 192 21.17 -0.74 16.17
CA THR A 192 21.85 -0.52 14.89
C THR A 192 21.16 -1.38 13.84
N ARG A 193 20.47 -0.74 12.89
CA ARG A 193 19.83 -1.45 11.79
C ARG A 193 20.88 -1.99 10.84
N HIS A 194 21.17 -3.29 10.95
CA HIS A 194 21.94 -3.99 9.95
C HIS A 194 20.97 -4.50 8.87
N PRO A 195 21.03 -3.97 7.63
CA PRO A 195 20.21 -4.51 6.56
C PRO A 195 20.59 -5.96 6.31
N LYS A 196 19.60 -6.84 6.32
CA LYS A 196 19.74 -8.21 5.82
C LYS A 196 19.32 -8.19 4.36
N ARG A 197 20.31 -8.30 3.47
CA ARG A 197 20.07 -8.38 2.02
C ARG A 197 19.88 -9.84 1.62
N TYR A 198 18.75 -10.10 0.96
CA TYR A 198 18.40 -11.37 0.37
C TYR A 198 18.47 -11.22 -1.14
N HIS A 199 19.39 -11.93 -1.78
CA HIS A 199 19.35 -12.08 -3.23
C HIS A 199 18.25 -13.10 -3.57
N ILE A 200 17.37 -12.75 -4.51
CA ILE A 200 16.35 -13.68 -5.02
C ILE A 200 16.74 -13.97 -6.46
N SER A 201 17.42 -15.10 -6.69
CA SER A 201 17.64 -15.53 -8.07
C SER A 201 16.29 -15.90 -8.68
N ASN A 202 15.98 -15.31 -9.83
CA ASN A 202 14.91 -15.79 -10.70
C ASN A 202 15.40 -17.08 -11.38
N ASP A 203 15.55 -18.17 -10.62
CA ASP A 203 15.65 -19.48 -11.24
C ASP A 203 14.26 -19.87 -11.72
N THR A 204 14.00 -19.53 -12.98
CA THR A 204 13.05 -20.24 -13.81
C THR A 204 13.35 -21.73 -13.72
N GLN A 205 12.46 -22.45 -13.03
CA GLN A 205 12.43 -23.92 -12.83
C GLN A 205 13.22 -24.45 -11.62
N GLY A 206 12.57 -24.43 -10.46
CA GLY A 206 12.83 -25.41 -9.39
C GLY A 206 13.63 -24.89 -8.20
N TYR A 207 12.96 -24.09 -7.37
CA TYR A 207 13.38 -23.61 -6.05
C TYR A 207 14.53 -22.57 -6.06
N PRO A 208 14.26 -21.31 -5.67
CA PRO A 208 15.31 -20.32 -5.48
C PRO A 208 16.19 -20.73 -4.29
N THR A 209 17.50 -20.65 -4.52
CA THR A 209 18.53 -20.84 -3.48
C THR A 209 18.92 -19.47 -2.92
N TYR A 210 19.03 -19.33 -1.61
CA TYR A 210 19.40 -18.06 -0.99
C TYR A 210 20.88 -17.97 -0.66
N VAL A 211 21.47 -16.82 -0.94
CA VAL A 211 22.75 -16.42 -0.37
C VAL A 211 22.49 -15.19 0.50
N CYS A 212 22.59 -15.37 1.82
CA CYS A 212 22.57 -14.25 2.75
C CYS A 212 23.96 -13.62 2.76
N HIS A 213 24.08 -12.40 2.23
CA HIS A 213 25.31 -11.63 2.37
C HIS A 213 25.20 -10.76 3.62
N SER A 214 25.82 -11.21 4.71
CA SER A 214 26.10 -10.31 5.83
C SER A 214 27.25 -9.39 5.42
N GLY A 215 26.93 -8.20 4.91
CA GLY A 215 27.94 -7.17 4.70
C GLY A 215 28.52 -6.75 6.04
N ARG A 216 29.83 -7.00 6.26
CA ARG A 216 30.59 -6.18 7.22
C ARG A 216 30.99 -4.88 6.50
N PRO A 217 30.95 -3.74 7.20
CA PRO A 217 31.31 -2.43 6.63
C PRO A 217 32.74 -2.41 6.09
#